data_AF-A0A959PKS7-F1
#
_entry.id   AF-A0A959PKS7-F1
#
_cell.length_a   1.000
_cell.length_b   1.000
_cell.length_c   1.000
_cell.angle_alpha   90.00
_cell.angle_beta   90.00
_cell.angle_gamma   90.00
#
_symmetry.space_group_name_H-M   'P 1'
#
loop_
_entity.id
_entity.type
_entity.pdbx_description
1 polymer ?
#
loop_
_entity_poly.entity_id
_entity_poly.type
_entity_poly.pdbx_seq_one_letter_code
_entity_poly.pdbx_strand_id
1 'polypeptide(L)'
;GNFNEIHFGHAICETDSFTYIYGLKDGYAHAARAKTGNILGKWDYFTGQGWSDDFLDAQSMVDFPGSEQFSVFPYLDQFIMVMQEGHLGRRIFAYTADTPVGPWSEGILVYETPLPGSSNLFTYNALAHPQFMKDNKLLISYNTNSTRLEDHFEDALIYRPRFIRVPMEMILGEAAGH
;
A
#
# COMPACT_ATOMS: atom_id res chain seq x y z
N GLY A 1 4.81 -4.35 -24.50
CA GLY A 1 5.49 -4.21 -23.19
C GLY A 1 5.60 -5.59 -22.60
N ASN A 2 6.70 -5.91 -21.92
CA ASN A 2 6.86 -7.19 -21.25
C ASN A 2 5.85 -7.27 -20.09
N PHE A 3 4.86 -8.15 -20.21
CA PHE A 3 3.86 -8.43 -19.17
C PHE A 3 4.45 -9.19 -17.95
N ASN A 4 5.77 -9.15 -17.75
CA ASN A 4 6.50 -9.91 -16.73
C ASN A 4 7.27 -9.02 -15.74
N GLU A 5 7.18 -7.70 -15.89
CA GLU A 5 7.94 -6.75 -15.10
C GLU A 5 7.20 -6.40 -13.81
N ILE A 6 7.94 -6.38 -12.70
CA ILE A 6 7.45 -5.85 -11.44
C ILE A 6 7.55 -4.33 -11.51
N HIS A 7 6.45 -3.62 -11.24
CA HIS A 7 6.40 -2.17 -11.25
C HIS A 7 6.94 -1.61 -9.92
N PHE A 8 8.26 -1.54 -9.76
CA PHE A 8 8.87 -0.97 -8.55
C PHE A 8 8.73 0.56 -8.46
N GLY A 9 8.66 1.08 -7.23
CA GLY A 9 8.64 2.51 -6.94
C GLY A 9 7.28 3.05 -6.51
N HIS A 10 6.29 2.18 -6.28
CA HIS A 10 4.97 2.59 -5.77
C HIS A 10 5.00 3.04 -4.31
N ALA A 11 5.89 2.45 -3.51
CA ALA A 11 6.14 2.86 -2.13
C ALA A 11 7.62 2.65 -1.78
N ILE A 12 8.06 3.39 -0.76
CA ILE A 12 9.38 3.22 -0.16
C ILE A 12 9.25 3.15 1.36
N CYS A 13 10.11 2.37 2.00
CA CYS A 13 10.25 2.33 3.45
C CYS A 13 11.75 2.33 3.78
N GLU A 14 12.21 3.34 4.50
CA GLU A 14 13.61 3.46 4.89
C GLU A 14 13.84 2.93 6.31
N THR A 15 14.91 2.17 6.48
CA THR A 15 15.43 1.73 7.77
C THR A 15 16.89 2.14 7.88
N ASP A 16 17.51 1.93 9.05
CA ASP A 16 18.93 2.26 9.26
C ASP A 16 19.89 1.54 8.28
N SER A 17 19.49 0.36 7.78
CA SER A 17 20.36 -0.48 6.95
C SER A 17 19.98 -0.52 5.47
N PHE A 18 18.69 -0.41 5.17
CA PHE A 18 18.17 -0.49 3.81
C PHE A 18 17.01 0.47 3.54
N THR A 19 16.95 0.97 2.30
CA THR A 19 15.75 1.53 1.69
C THR A 19 15.05 0.41 0.93
N TYR A 20 13.84 0.06 1.36
CA TYR A 20 12.96 -0.89 0.71
C TYR A 20 12.17 -0.19 -0.37
N ILE A 21 12.06 -0.82 -1.54
CA ILE A 21 11.33 -0.36 -2.70
C ILE A 21 10.26 -1.39 -3.01
N TYR A 22 9.01 -0.95 -3.01
CA TYR A 22 7.89 -1.85 -3.23
C TYR A 22 7.30 -1.66 -4.63
N GLY A 23 6.79 -2.75 -5.16
CA GLY A 23 6.15 -2.80 -6.46
C GLY A 23 5.02 -3.80 -6.52
N LEU A 24 4.31 -3.81 -7.65
CA LEU A 24 3.26 -4.79 -7.93
C LEU A 24 3.60 -5.60 -9.18
N LYS A 25 3.20 -6.86 -9.17
CA LYS A 25 3.12 -7.72 -10.36
C LYS A 25 1.86 -8.58 -10.26
N ASP A 26 1.01 -8.52 -11.29
CA ASP A 26 -0.23 -9.27 -11.37
C ASP A 26 -1.16 -9.09 -10.14
N GLY A 27 -1.15 -7.90 -9.53
CA GLY A 27 -1.92 -7.61 -8.31
C GLY A 27 -1.20 -7.94 -7.00
N TYR A 28 -0.05 -8.62 -7.04
CA TYR A 28 0.65 -9.07 -5.85
C TYR A 28 1.84 -8.17 -5.53
N ALA A 29 1.95 -7.79 -4.26
CA ALA A 29 3.00 -6.89 -3.80
C ALA A 29 4.35 -7.61 -3.72
N HIS A 30 5.40 -6.96 -4.20
CA HIS A 30 6.78 -7.43 -4.23
C HIS A 30 7.69 -6.38 -3.58
N ALA A 31 8.87 -6.81 -3.13
CA ALA A 31 9.85 -5.94 -2.49
C ALA A 31 11.24 -6.12 -3.09
N ALA A 32 11.95 -5.01 -3.23
CA ALA A 32 13.38 -4.92 -3.44
C ALA A 32 13.98 -4.07 -2.31
N ARG A 33 15.31 -4.08 -2.17
CA ARG A 33 16.02 -3.21 -1.24
C ARG A 33 17.34 -2.74 -1.81
N ALA A 34 17.73 -1.54 -1.43
CA ALA A 34 19.06 -0.98 -1.65
C ALA A 34 19.65 -0.53 -0.30
N LYS A 35 20.96 -0.32 -0.24
CA LYS A 35 21.58 0.27 0.96
C LYS A 35 21.02 1.66 1.21
N THR A 36 20.71 1.98 2.47
CA THR A 36 20.21 3.30 2.87
C THR A 36 21.14 4.41 2.36
N GLY A 37 20.57 5.44 1.76
CA GLY A 37 21.30 6.54 1.12
C GLY A 37 21.94 6.21 -0.24
N ASN A 38 21.79 4.99 -0.76
CA ASN A 38 22.32 4.57 -2.06
C ASN A 38 21.27 3.84 -2.91
N ILE A 39 20.12 4.48 -3.12
CA ILE A 39 18.99 3.93 -3.88
C ILE A 39 19.33 3.63 -5.35
N LEU A 40 20.33 4.32 -5.92
CA LEU A 40 20.79 4.09 -7.30
C LEU A 40 21.83 2.96 -7.39
N GLY A 41 22.21 2.37 -6.26
CA GLY A 41 23.13 1.24 -6.19
C GLY A 41 22.48 -0.09 -6.61
N LYS A 42 23.18 -1.19 -6.30
CA LYS A 42 22.67 -2.53 -6.55
C LYS A 42 21.45 -2.83 -5.66
N TRP A 43 20.41 -3.41 -6.26
CA TRP A 43 19.22 -3.87 -5.54
C TRP A 43 19.30 -5.38 -5.31
N ASP A 44 18.77 -5.80 -4.16
CA ASP A 44 18.40 -7.19 -3.93
C ASP A 44 16.86 -7.32 -3.92
N TYR A 45 16.34 -8.43 -4.41
CA TYR A 45 14.92 -8.73 -4.57
C TYR A 45 14.49 -9.82 -3.57
N PHE A 46 13.32 -9.64 -2.96
CA PHE A 46 12.81 -10.55 -1.94
C PHE A 46 12.33 -11.86 -2.58
N THR A 47 12.83 -12.99 -2.09
CA THR A 47 12.54 -14.33 -2.64
C THR A 47 11.45 -15.08 -1.86
N GLY A 48 10.73 -14.39 -0.96
CA GLY A 48 9.78 -15.01 -0.02
C GLY A 48 10.44 -15.49 1.29
N GLN A 49 11.75 -15.77 1.28
CA GLN A 49 12.49 -16.25 2.45
C GLN A 49 13.85 -15.55 2.63
N GLY A 50 14.35 -14.90 1.58
CA GLY A 50 15.66 -14.26 1.56
C GLY A 50 15.76 -13.19 0.48
N TRP A 51 16.96 -13.00 -0.03
CA TRP A 51 17.29 -11.94 -0.99
C TRP A 51 18.16 -12.49 -2.11
N SER A 52 17.84 -12.15 -3.36
CA SER A 52 18.62 -12.46 -4.56
C SER A 52 18.98 -11.17 -5.28
N ASP A 53 20.08 -11.16 -6.03
CA ASP A 53 20.39 -10.05 -6.92
C ASP A 53 19.78 -10.19 -8.33
N ASP A 54 19.12 -11.31 -8.60
CA ASP A 54 18.32 -11.52 -9.80
C ASP A 54 16.84 -11.19 -9.54
N PHE A 55 16.29 -10.28 -10.34
CA PHE A 55 14.88 -9.87 -10.22
C PHE A 55 13.90 -10.99 -10.61
N LEU A 56 14.36 -12.00 -11.36
CA LEU A 56 13.54 -13.15 -11.74
C LEU A 56 13.22 -14.07 -10.56
N ASP A 57 14.01 -14.02 -9.49
CA ASP A 57 13.78 -14.79 -8.26
C ASP A 57 12.75 -14.14 -7.32
N ALA A 58 12.30 -12.93 -7.64
CA ALA A 58 11.39 -12.17 -6.80
C ALA A 58 10.06 -12.91 -6.61
N GLN A 59 9.60 -12.99 -5.37
CA GLN A 59 8.32 -13.57 -4.97
C GLN A 59 7.44 -12.52 -4.30
N SER A 60 6.13 -12.77 -4.30
CA SER A 60 5.18 -11.91 -3.59
C SER A 60 5.42 -11.95 -2.08
N MET A 61 5.29 -10.80 -1.42
CA MET A 61 5.41 -10.71 0.03
C MET A 61 4.10 -11.02 0.77
N VAL A 62 2.97 -10.93 0.06
CA VAL A 62 1.63 -11.16 0.60
C VAL A 62 0.75 -11.81 -0.47
N ASP A 63 -0.10 -12.75 -0.06
CA ASP A 63 -1.12 -13.36 -0.92
C ASP A 63 -2.41 -12.52 -0.87
N PHE A 64 -2.33 -11.31 -1.42
CA PHE A 64 -3.48 -10.42 -1.55
C PHE A 64 -3.41 -9.67 -2.89
N PRO A 65 -4.43 -9.80 -3.76
CA PRO A 65 -4.50 -9.07 -5.02
C PRO A 65 -4.94 -7.61 -4.77
N GLY A 66 -3.96 -6.72 -4.64
CA GLY A 66 -4.14 -5.32 -4.30
C GLY A 66 -4.05 -4.34 -5.48
N SER A 67 -4.20 -3.06 -5.14
CA SER A 67 -3.98 -1.93 -6.05
C SER A 67 -2.48 -1.60 -6.21
N GLU A 68 -2.10 -1.06 -7.37
CA GLU A 68 -0.69 -0.67 -7.64
C GLU A 68 -0.13 0.32 -6.61
N GLN A 69 -0.94 1.29 -6.17
CA GLN A 69 -0.55 2.17 -5.07
C GLN A 69 -0.96 1.55 -3.74
N PHE A 70 0.03 1.44 -2.85
CA PHE A 70 -0.12 0.99 -1.46
C PHE A 70 0.96 1.66 -0.61
N SER A 71 0.99 1.39 0.69
CA SER A 71 1.99 1.97 1.60
C SER A 71 2.56 0.90 2.51
N VAL A 72 3.85 1.00 2.80
CA VAL A 72 4.52 0.25 3.88
C VAL A 72 5.36 1.25 4.67
N PHE A 73 5.24 1.26 5.99
CA PHE A 73 5.97 2.19 6.85
C PHE A 73 6.21 1.61 8.25
N PRO A 74 7.28 2.03 8.95
CA PRO A 74 7.50 1.64 10.33
C PRO A 74 6.54 2.41 11.26
N TYR A 75 6.07 1.73 12.30
CA TYR A 75 5.29 2.33 13.38
C TYR A 75 5.61 1.59 14.69
N LEU A 76 6.19 2.32 15.65
CA LEU A 76 6.79 1.72 16.85
C LEU A 76 7.79 0.63 16.46
N ASP A 77 7.66 -0.57 17.02
CA ASP A 77 8.57 -1.71 16.78
C ASP A 77 8.08 -2.63 15.66
N GLN A 78 7.11 -2.20 14.84
CA GLN A 78 6.51 -2.99 13.76
C GLN A 78 6.42 -2.22 12.44
N PHE A 79 6.09 -2.94 11.38
CA PHE A 79 5.76 -2.39 10.06
C PHE A 79 4.27 -2.52 9.81
N ILE A 80 3.71 -1.51 9.14
CA ILE A 80 2.31 -1.50 8.72
C ILE A 80 2.26 -1.39 7.20
N MET A 81 1.48 -2.26 6.59
CA MET A 81 1.10 -2.16 5.18
C MET A 81 -0.37 -1.73 5.08
N VAL A 82 -0.66 -0.77 4.21
CA VAL A 82 -2.04 -0.36 3.86
C VAL A 82 -2.22 -0.55 2.37
N MET A 83 -3.23 -1.34 1.99
CA MET A 83 -3.48 -1.71 0.60
C MET A 83 -4.97 -1.77 0.31
N GLN A 84 -5.40 -1.18 -0.81
CA GLN A 84 -6.76 -1.34 -1.32
C GLN A 84 -6.84 -2.59 -2.21
N GLU A 85 -8.02 -3.19 -2.28
CA GLU A 85 -8.28 -4.26 -3.25
C GLU A 85 -7.98 -3.84 -4.69
N GLY A 86 -7.40 -4.77 -5.45
CA GLY A 86 -7.23 -4.62 -6.89
C GLY A 86 -8.57 -4.57 -7.64
N HIS A 87 -8.50 -4.43 -8.97
CA HIS A 87 -9.69 -4.42 -9.85
C HIS A 87 -10.75 -3.37 -9.47
N LEU A 88 -10.32 -2.19 -8.99
CA LEU A 88 -11.19 -1.12 -8.50
C LEU A 88 -12.08 -1.54 -7.32
N GLY A 89 -11.62 -2.52 -6.53
CA GLY A 89 -12.27 -2.93 -5.29
C GLY A 89 -12.29 -1.79 -4.27
N ARG A 90 -13.23 -1.84 -3.33
CA ARG A 90 -13.55 -0.71 -2.43
C ARG A 90 -12.98 -0.86 -1.03
N ARG A 91 -12.52 -2.05 -0.70
CA ARG A 91 -12.08 -2.39 0.64
C ARG A 91 -10.60 -2.03 0.77
N ILE A 92 -10.28 -1.34 1.85
CA ILE A 92 -8.94 -0.96 2.25
C ILE A 92 -8.57 -1.80 3.46
N PHE A 93 -7.45 -2.51 3.36
CA PHE A 93 -6.94 -3.38 4.39
C PHE A 93 -5.65 -2.84 4.98
N ALA A 94 -5.44 -3.13 6.26
CA ALA A 94 -4.17 -2.93 6.94
C ALA A 94 -3.61 -4.28 7.41
N TYR A 95 -2.29 -4.39 7.42
CA TYR A 95 -1.53 -5.57 7.83
C TYR A 95 -0.37 -5.11 8.71
N THR A 96 0.05 -5.95 9.66
CA THR A 96 1.22 -5.71 10.51
C THR A 96 2.27 -6.79 10.30
N ALA A 97 3.54 -6.46 10.52
CA ALA A 97 4.65 -7.41 10.50
C ALA A 97 5.84 -6.90 11.34
N ASP A 98 6.68 -7.82 11.81
CA ASP A 98 7.92 -7.47 12.51
C ASP A 98 9.06 -7.10 11.54
N THR A 99 8.89 -7.36 10.25
CA THR A 99 9.87 -7.00 9.21
C THR A 99 9.19 -6.28 8.05
N PRO A 100 9.95 -5.47 7.26
CA PRO A 100 9.39 -4.67 6.16
C PRO A 100 8.91 -5.48 4.96
N VAL A 101 9.05 -6.81 5.00
CA VAL A 101 8.62 -7.76 3.95
C VAL A 101 7.73 -8.88 4.50
N GLY A 102 7.26 -8.76 5.75
CA GLY A 102 6.44 -9.78 6.40
C GLY A 102 7.23 -10.73 7.32
N PRO A 103 6.67 -11.90 7.70
CA PRO A 103 5.33 -12.35 7.33
C PRO A 103 4.26 -11.36 7.80
N TRP A 104 3.35 -11.01 6.90
CA TRP A 104 2.26 -10.09 7.22
C TRP A 104 1.17 -10.82 8.00
N SER A 105 0.50 -10.11 8.91
CA SER A 105 -0.69 -10.58 9.61
C SER A 105 -1.82 -10.89 8.64
N GLU A 106 -2.90 -11.48 9.17
CA GLU A 106 -4.19 -11.45 8.46
C GLU A 106 -4.62 -10.00 8.20
N GLY A 107 -5.27 -9.78 7.06
CA GLY A 107 -5.70 -8.45 6.63
C GLY A 107 -6.89 -7.95 7.44
N ILE A 108 -6.75 -6.77 8.04
CA ILE A 108 -7.83 -6.11 8.79
C ILE A 108 -8.52 -5.11 7.86
N LEU A 109 -9.83 -5.29 7.63
CA LEU A 109 -10.63 -4.32 6.88
C LEU A 109 -10.76 -3.03 7.69
N VAL A 110 -10.03 -1.98 7.30
CA VAL A 110 -10.04 -0.69 8.01
C VAL A 110 -11.07 0.29 7.46
N TYR A 111 -11.46 0.14 6.20
CA TYR A 111 -12.45 1.00 5.57
C TYR A 111 -13.01 0.36 4.30
N GLU A 112 -14.30 0.58 4.04
CA GLU A 112 -14.90 0.37 2.72
C GLU A 112 -15.28 1.73 2.15
N THR A 113 -14.70 2.09 1.00
CA THR A 113 -15.01 3.36 0.36
C THR A 113 -16.48 3.39 -0.08
N PRO A 114 -17.21 4.49 0.11
CA PRO A 114 -18.57 4.59 -0.42
C PRO A 114 -18.54 4.62 -1.95
N LEU A 115 -19.36 3.80 -2.63
CA LEU A 115 -19.66 4.03 -4.04
C LEU A 115 -20.54 5.26 -4.15
N PRO A 116 -20.16 6.28 -4.92
CA PRO A 116 -21.03 7.42 -5.11
C PRO A 116 -22.12 7.04 -6.11
N GLY A 117 -23.24 6.47 -5.66
CA GLY A 117 -24.58 6.40 -6.30
C GLY A 117 -24.78 5.97 -7.77
N SER A 118 -23.75 5.90 -8.60
CA SER A 118 -23.73 5.76 -10.05
C SER A 118 -22.76 4.65 -10.43
N SER A 119 -23.13 3.82 -11.41
CA SER A 119 -22.32 2.70 -11.89
C SER A 119 -21.01 3.11 -12.56
N ASN A 120 -20.87 4.39 -12.92
CA ASN A 120 -19.68 4.88 -13.62
C ASN A 120 -18.59 5.35 -12.65
N LEU A 121 -18.94 5.56 -11.38
CA LEU A 121 -18.02 6.09 -10.38
C LEU A 121 -17.29 4.96 -9.66
N PHE A 122 -15.99 5.14 -9.46
CA PHE A 122 -15.13 4.18 -8.77
C PHE A 122 -14.12 4.88 -7.85
N THR A 123 -13.53 4.08 -6.96
CA THR A 123 -12.51 4.54 -6.01
C THR A 123 -11.21 3.78 -6.19
N TYR A 124 -10.08 4.41 -5.95
CA TYR A 124 -8.76 3.82 -6.21
C TYR A 124 -7.68 4.54 -5.41
N ASN A 125 -6.48 3.95 -5.39
CA ASN A 125 -5.26 4.53 -4.85
C ASN A 125 -5.35 4.94 -3.37
N ALA A 126 -5.75 4.00 -2.51
CA ALA A 126 -5.58 4.18 -1.08
C ALA A 126 -4.08 4.36 -0.74
N LEU A 127 -3.76 5.40 0.04
CA LEU A 127 -2.41 5.73 0.44
C LEU A 127 -2.39 6.20 1.89
N ALA A 128 -1.49 5.63 2.70
CA ALA A 128 -1.29 6.04 4.08
C ALA A 128 -0.37 7.27 4.17
N HIS A 129 -0.66 8.15 5.13
CA HIS A 129 0.12 9.35 5.41
C HIS A 129 0.58 9.37 6.87
N PRO A 130 1.57 8.53 7.26
CA PRO A 130 2.05 8.43 8.63
C PRO A 130 2.59 9.77 9.18
N GLN A 131 3.15 10.62 8.32
CA GLN A 131 3.63 11.97 8.68
C GLN A 131 2.52 12.93 9.17
N PHE A 132 1.25 12.60 8.94
CA PHE A 132 0.09 13.40 9.37
C PHE A 132 -0.75 12.69 10.45
N MET A 133 -0.20 11.69 11.14
CA MET A 133 -0.85 11.06 12.29
C MET A 133 -1.20 12.09 13.37
N LYS A 134 -2.36 11.90 13.99
CA LYS A 134 -2.91 12.79 15.03
C LYS A 134 -3.87 11.98 15.89
N ASP A 135 -3.82 12.17 17.21
CA ASP A 135 -4.72 11.53 18.17
C ASP A 135 -4.79 10.00 17.99
N ASN A 136 -3.63 9.35 17.79
CA ASN A 136 -3.49 7.92 17.49
C ASN A 136 -4.36 7.44 16.30
N LYS A 137 -4.52 8.28 15.27
CA LYS A 137 -5.23 7.95 14.04
C LYS A 137 -4.37 8.17 12.81
N LEU A 138 -4.24 7.12 12.01
CA LEU A 138 -3.62 7.15 10.69
C LEU A 138 -4.50 7.91 9.71
N LEU A 139 -3.91 8.84 8.97
CA LEU A 139 -4.57 9.49 7.84
C LEU A 139 -4.38 8.62 6.60
N ILE A 140 -5.47 8.24 5.95
CA ILE A 140 -5.45 7.53 4.67
C ILE A 140 -6.20 8.39 3.64
N SER A 141 -5.63 8.55 2.45
CA SER A 141 -6.32 9.14 1.31
C SER A 141 -6.74 8.07 0.31
N TYR A 142 -7.81 8.29 -0.42
CA TYR A 142 -8.17 7.54 -1.64
C TYR A 142 -8.80 8.50 -2.64
N ASN A 143 -8.82 8.15 -3.93
CA ASN A 143 -9.39 8.99 -4.98
C ASN A 143 -10.75 8.46 -5.44
N THR A 144 -11.58 9.35 -6.00
CA THR A 144 -12.75 8.99 -6.80
C THR A 144 -12.52 9.38 -8.26
N ASN A 145 -13.12 8.64 -9.19
CA ASN A 145 -13.08 8.94 -10.62
C ASN A 145 -14.33 8.38 -11.32
N SER A 146 -14.57 8.77 -12.57
CA SER A 146 -15.63 8.23 -13.42
C SER A 146 -15.03 7.51 -14.63
N THR A 147 -15.75 6.52 -15.14
CA THR A 147 -15.51 5.93 -16.47
C THR A 147 -16.04 6.81 -17.61
N ARG A 148 -16.80 7.87 -17.28
CA ARG A 148 -17.36 8.82 -18.24
C ARG A 148 -16.72 10.20 -18.08
N LEU A 149 -16.21 10.73 -19.19
CA LEU A 149 -15.56 12.04 -19.19
C LEU A 149 -16.56 13.16 -18.85
N GLU A 150 -17.81 13.04 -19.31
CA GLU A 150 -18.86 14.04 -19.09
C GLU A 150 -19.14 14.31 -17.61
N ASP A 151 -19.10 13.26 -16.78
CA ASP A 151 -19.39 13.37 -15.35
C ASP A 151 -18.46 14.39 -14.66
N HIS A 152 -17.21 14.52 -15.12
CA HIS A 152 -16.24 15.48 -14.57
C HIS A 152 -16.56 16.94 -14.88
N PHE A 153 -17.31 17.20 -15.96
CA PHE A 153 -17.80 18.54 -16.28
C PHE A 153 -19.07 18.88 -15.49
N GLU A 154 -19.84 17.87 -15.10
CA GLU A 154 -21.07 18.04 -14.32
C GLU A 154 -20.79 18.17 -12.81
N ASP A 155 -19.82 17.41 -12.29
CA ASP A 155 -19.40 17.48 -10.88
C ASP A 155 -17.88 17.44 -10.73
N ALA A 156 -17.29 18.61 -10.48
CA ALA A 156 -15.87 18.77 -10.21
C ALA A 156 -15.40 18.08 -8.92
N LEU A 157 -16.32 17.64 -8.04
CA LEU A 157 -15.99 16.92 -6.81
C LEU A 157 -15.70 15.43 -7.02
N ILE A 158 -15.85 14.92 -8.25
CA ILE A 158 -15.55 13.53 -8.60
C ILE A 158 -14.04 13.28 -8.55
N TYR A 159 -13.23 14.09 -9.23
CA TYR A 159 -11.80 13.82 -9.40
C TYR A 159 -10.93 14.49 -8.31
N ARG A 160 -11.13 14.08 -7.05
CA ARG A 160 -10.35 14.61 -5.92
C ARG A 160 -10.06 13.54 -4.87
N PRO A 161 -8.98 13.71 -4.09
CA PRO A 161 -8.71 12.86 -2.95
C PRO A 161 -9.76 13.06 -1.85
N ARG A 162 -10.07 11.97 -1.18
CA ARG A 162 -10.89 11.88 0.03
C ARG A 162 -10.03 11.33 1.14
N PHE A 163 -10.27 11.76 2.36
CA PHE A 163 -9.43 11.43 3.51
C PHE A 163 -10.26 10.82 4.63
N ILE A 164 -9.70 9.80 5.27
CA ILE A 164 -10.25 9.15 6.46
C ILE A 164 -9.19 9.09 7.56
N ARG A 165 -9.66 9.02 8.81
CA ARG A 165 -8.82 8.80 9.99
C ARG A 165 -9.15 7.44 10.57
N VAL A 166 -8.20 6.51 10.49
CA VAL A 166 -8.34 5.15 11.04
C VAL A 166 -7.64 5.09 12.40
N PRO A 167 -8.33 4.70 13.49
CA PRO A 167 -7.69 4.48 14.79
C PRO A 167 -6.59 3.42 14.71
N MET A 168 -5.41 3.69 15.28
CA MET A 168 -4.30 2.73 15.29
C MET A 168 -4.64 1.47 16.10
N GLU A 169 -5.48 1.58 17.12
CA GLU A 169 -6.02 0.44 17.88
C GLU A 169 -6.73 -0.59 16.98
N MET A 170 -7.36 -0.15 15.89
CA MET A 170 -8.02 -1.03 14.92
C MET A 170 -7.00 -1.84 14.12
N ILE A 171 -5.82 -1.26 13.86
CA ILE A 171 -4.75 -1.88 13.06
C ILE A 171 -3.87 -2.79 13.92
N LEU A 172 -3.57 -2.37 15.15
CA LEU A 172 -2.65 -3.08 16.04
C LEU A 172 -3.35 -4.11 16.93
N GLY A 173 -4.68 -4.06 17.04
CA GLY A 173 -5.44 -4.79 18.06
C GLY A 173 -5.25 -4.20 19.46
N GLU A 174 -5.89 -4.80 20.47
CA GLU A 174 -5.85 -4.35 21.88
C GLU A 174 -4.45 -4.36 22.53
N ALA A 175 -3.40 -4.76 21.81
CA ALA A 175 -2.03 -4.84 22.34
C ALA A 175 -1.31 -3.49 22.51
N ALA A 176 -1.85 -2.38 21.98
CA ALA A 176 -1.17 -1.08 22.00
C ALA A 176 -1.62 -0.13 23.13
N GLY A 177 -2.10 -0.69 24.25
CA GLY A 177 -2.42 0.06 25.47
C GLY A 177 -1.28 0.00 26.49
N HIS A 178 -0.30 0.89 26.37
CA HIS A 178 0.64 1.23 27.45
C HIS A 178 0.62 2.74 27.70
#